data_AF-A0A9X3EST8-F1
#
_entry.id   AF-A0A9X3EST8-F1
#
_cell.length_a   1.000
_cell.length_b   1.000
_cell.length_c   1.000
_cell.angle_alpha   90.00
_cell.angle_beta   90.00
_cell.angle_gamma   90.00
#
_symmetry.space_group_name_H-M   'P 1'
#
loop_
_entity.id
_entity.type
_entity.pdbx_description
1 polymer ?
#
loop_
_entity_poly.entity_id
_entity_poly.type
_entity_poly.pdbx_seq_one_letter_code
_entity_poly.pdbx_strand_id
1 'polypeptide(L)'
;MTKIAATGVVDTEELCAPPPPPFTDFIDLTIVISGDLEGCWYTKVDDFKDNGPPSGVYLETGRELFIGELDGEPIQFTTTYKFESKWDPEFTGGVELHGRCQHPIADGSEEFGDVTGRLDFKDIVEDGTFAIRGHIRRL
;
A
#
# COMPACT_ATOMS: atom_id res chain seq x y z
N MET A 1 -6.52 -4.93 -19.37
CA MET A 1 -6.19 -5.13 -17.95
C MET A 1 -4.86 -5.84 -17.91
N THR A 2 -3.82 -5.11 -17.52
CA THR A 2 -2.46 -5.61 -17.34
C THR A 2 -2.37 -6.26 -15.98
N LYS A 3 -1.85 -7.48 -15.91
CA LYS A 3 -1.57 -8.14 -14.62
C LYS A 3 -0.28 -7.58 -14.06
N ILE A 4 -0.25 -7.37 -12.75
CA ILE A 4 0.91 -6.83 -12.04
C ILE A 4 1.40 -7.86 -11.04
N ALA A 5 2.71 -8.06 -11.02
CA ALA A 5 3.48 -8.63 -9.93
C ALA A 5 4.66 -7.72 -9.60
N ALA A 6 4.68 -7.18 -8.39
CA ALA A 6 5.72 -6.28 -7.92
C ALA A 6 6.09 -6.59 -6.46
N THR A 7 7.23 -6.06 -6.03
CA THR A 7 7.71 -6.14 -4.66
C THR A 7 7.92 -4.73 -4.13
N GLY A 8 7.38 -4.47 -2.95
CA GLY A 8 7.59 -3.23 -2.20
C GLY A 8 8.58 -3.44 -1.05
N VAL A 9 9.38 -2.41 -0.76
CA VAL A 9 10.22 -2.30 0.43
C VAL A 9 10.04 -0.92 1.06
N VAL A 10 10.08 -0.82 2.39
CA VAL A 10 10.01 0.48 3.07
C VAL A 10 11.18 1.36 2.62
N ASP A 11 10.90 2.62 2.29
CA ASP A 11 11.93 3.56 1.84
C ASP A 11 12.79 4.08 2.99
N THR A 12 13.74 3.27 3.43
CA THR A 12 14.70 3.64 4.49
C THR A 12 15.92 4.41 3.96
N GLU A 13 16.13 4.41 2.66
CA GLU A 13 17.27 5.06 1.99
C GLU A 13 16.90 6.40 1.34
N GLU A 14 15.66 6.87 1.53
CA GLU A 14 15.12 8.11 0.93
C GLU A 14 15.25 8.13 -0.60
N LEU A 15 14.98 6.99 -1.24
CA LEU A 15 14.99 6.85 -2.71
C LEU A 15 13.78 7.55 -3.35
N CYS A 16 12.68 7.64 -2.62
CA CYS A 16 11.49 8.36 -3.04
C CYS A 16 11.61 9.85 -2.68
N ALA A 17 11.28 10.71 -3.64
CA ALA A 17 11.10 12.12 -3.34
C ALA A 17 9.92 12.30 -2.36
N PRO A 18 9.86 13.40 -1.60
CA PRO A 18 8.68 13.71 -0.79
C PRO A 18 7.42 13.78 -1.67
N PRO A 19 6.25 13.35 -1.15
CA PRO A 19 5.02 13.39 -1.92
C PRO A 19 4.67 14.82 -2.33
N PRO A 20 4.27 15.04 -3.60
CA PRO A 20 4.01 16.39 -4.11
C PRO A 20 2.67 16.93 -3.58
N PRO A 21 2.46 18.27 -3.59
CA PRO A 21 1.13 18.84 -3.37
C PRO A 21 0.09 18.29 -4.36
N PRO A 22 -1.16 18.05 -3.95
CA PRO A 22 -1.74 18.32 -2.62
C PRO A 22 -1.50 17.21 -1.56
N PHE A 23 -0.71 16.19 -1.86
CA PHE A 23 -0.50 14.98 -1.04
C PHE A 23 0.67 15.08 -0.06
N THR A 24 1.09 16.29 0.33
CA THR A 24 2.26 16.49 1.19
C THR A 24 2.16 15.84 2.57
N ASP A 25 0.95 15.42 2.97
CA ASP A 25 0.65 14.73 4.22
C ASP A 25 0.58 13.20 4.09
N PHE A 26 0.91 12.62 2.93
CA PHE A 26 0.98 11.16 2.70
C PHE A 26 2.35 10.63 3.12
N ILE A 27 2.65 10.72 4.41
CA ILE A 27 3.98 10.46 4.98
C ILE A 27 3.98 9.37 6.05
N ASP A 28 2.84 8.70 6.27
CA ASP A 28 2.73 7.67 7.31
C ASP A 28 3.51 6.40 6.94
N LEU A 29 3.57 6.09 5.63
CA LEU A 29 4.43 5.03 5.09
C LEU A 29 4.81 5.33 3.63
N THR A 30 6.10 5.20 3.33
CA THR A 30 6.64 5.27 1.96
C THR A 30 7.27 3.94 1.59
N ILE A 31 6.88 3.39 0.43
CA ILE A 31 7.37 2.12 -0.08
C ILE A 31 7.96 2.34 -1.47
N VAL A 32 9.18 1.84 -1.68
CA VAL A 32 9.79 1.71 -3.01
C VAL A 32 9.28 0.43 -3.66
N ILE A 33 8.69 0.54 -4.82
CA ILE A 33 8.08 -0.56 -5.58
C ILE A 33 8.98 -0.90 -6.78
N SER A 34 9.16 -2.20 -7.03
CA SER A 34 9.94 -2.73 -8.16
C SER A 34 9.24 -3.94 -8.79
N GLY A 35 9.46 -4.18 -10.09
CA GLY A 35 8.84 -5.28 -10.84
C GLY A 35 8.00 -4.77 -12.02
N ASP A 36 6.81 -5.34 -12.23
CA ASP A 36 5.90 -4.89 -13.30
C ASP A 36 5.39 -3.45 -13.08
N LEU A 37 5.45 -3.00 -11.82
CA LEU A 37 5.15 -1.63 -11.39
C LEU A 37 6.40 -1.12 -10.67
N GLU A 38 6.92 0.04 -11.06
CA GLU A 38 8.14 0.60 -10.49
C GLU A 38 7.91 2.04 -10.05
N GLY A 39 8.30 2.40 -8.83
CA GLY A 39 8.13 3.77 -8.33
C GLY A 39 7.88 3.84 -6.83
N CYS A 40 7.14 4.86 -6.42
CA CYS A 40 6.95 5.20 -5.02
C CYS A 40 5.48 5.13 -4.64
N TRP A 41 5.21 4.48 -3.51
CA TRP A 41 3.90 4.34 -2.92
C TRP A 41 3.85 5.07 -1.59
N TYR A 42 3.02 6.10 -1.50
CA TYR A 42 2.87 6.96 -0.33
C TYR A 42 1.53 6.68 0.34
N THR A 43 1.55 6.56 1.65
CA THR A 43 0.38 6.20 2.44
C THR A 43 0.05 7.29 3.43
N LYS A 44 -1.25 7.56 3.57
CA LYS A 44 -1.83 8.31 4.66
C LYS A 44 -2.86 7.46 5.38
N VAL A 45 -2.65 7.26 6.68
CA VAL A 45 -3.62 6.61 7.58
C VAL A 45 -4.69 7.64 7.94
N ASP A 46 -5.95 7.32 7.67
CA ASP A 46 -7.08 8.19 8.03
C ASP A 46 -7.73 7.75 9.35
N ASP A 47 -7.81 6.45 9.61
CA ASP A 47 -8.35 5.90 10.87
C ASP A 47 -7.73 4.54 11.17
N PHE A 48 -7.55 4.24 12.46
CA PHE A 48 -7.09 2.94 12.91
C PHE A 48 -7.74 2.54 14.23
N LYS A 49 -7.86 1.23 14.42
CA LYS A 49 -8.39 0.63 15.63
C LYS A 49 -7.54 -0.57 16.04
N ASP A 50 -6.82 -0.39 17.13
CA ASP A 50 -6.18 -1.49 17.84
C ASP A 50 -7.11 -2.00 18.95
N ASN A 51 -7.55 -3.25 18.84
CA ASN A 51 -8.39 -3.86 19.87
C ASN A 51 -7.57 -4.50 21.01
N GLY A 52 -6.24 -4.54 20.92
CA GLY A 52 -5.34 -5.04 21.93
C GLY A 52 -5.61 -6.48 22.39
N PRO A 53 -4.93 -6.96 23.45
CA PRO A 53 -5.24 -8.25 24.06
C PRO A 53 -6.66 -8.29 24.66
N PRO A 54 -7.37 -9.44 24.61
CA PRO A 54 -6.95 -10.72 24.04
C PRO A 54 -7.26 -10.86 22.54
N SER A 55 -7.83 -9.83 21.91
CA SER A 55 -8.30 -9.90 20.52
C SER A 55 -7.13 -9.98 19.53
N GLY A 56 -6.12 -9.13 19.75
CA GLY A 56 -4.98 -8.95 18.85
C GLY A 56 -5.37 -8.41 17.47
N VAL A 57 -6.60 -7.90 17.30
CA VAL A 57 -7.08 -7.42 15.99
C VAL A 57 -6.75 -5.95 15.82
N TYR A 58 -6.07 -5.65 14.72
CA TYR A 58 -5.79 -4.30 14.26
C TYR A 58 -6.50 -4.05 12.93
N LEU A 59 -7.16 -2.90 12.83
CA LEU A 59 -7.87 -2.45 11.63
C LEU A 59 -7.36 -1.07 11.27
N GLU A 60 -7.14 -0.82 9.99
CA GLU A 60 -6.67 0.47 9.50
C GLU A 60 -7.30 0.78 8.14
N THR A 61 -7.58 2.05 7.92
CA THR A 61 -8.02 2.57 6.63
C THR A 61 -7.27 3.83 6.30
N GLY A 62 -7.08 4.08 5.01
CA GLY A 62 -6.44 5.30 4.58
C GLY A 62 -6.46 5.49 3.07
N ARG A 63 -5.68 6.48 2.65
CA ARG A 63 -5.51 6.89 1.27
C ARG A 63 -4.07 6.69 0.86
N GLU A 64 -3.88 6.45 -0.43
CA GLU A 64 -2.57 6.18 -1.00
C GLU A 64 -2.39 6.91 -2.32
N LEU A 65 -1.14 7.20 -2.64
CA LEU A 65 -0.69 7.78 -3.90
C LEU A 65 0.42 6.91 -4.45
N PHE A 66 0.30 6.51 -5.71
CA PHE A 66 1.39 5.90 -6.46
C PHE A 66 1.90 6.88 -7.51
N ILE A 67 3.21 7.04 -7.60
CA ILE A 67 3.90 7.77 -8.68
C ILE A 67 5.02 6.87 -9.20
N GLY A 68 4.98 6.54 -10.48
CA GLY A 68 5.99 5.68 -11.08
C GLY A 68 5.70 5.32 -12.53
N GLU A 69 6.02 4.10 -12.88
CA GLU A 69 5.92 3.55 -14.23
C GLU A 69 5.24 2.17 -14.21
N LEU A 70 4.47 1.89 -15.26
CA LEU A 70 3.90 0.60 -15.59
C LEU A 70 4.39 0.19 -16.98
N ASP A 71 5.12 -0.92 -17.06
CA ASP A 71 5.78 -1.38 -18.29
C ASP A 71 6.71 -0.30 -18.93
N GLY A 72 7.39 0.49 -18.08
CA GLY A 72 8.26 1.60 -18.50
C GLY A 72 7.54 2.88 -18.95
N GLU A 73 6.20 2.91 -18.87
CA GLU A 73 5.40 4.07 -19.21
C GLU A 73 4.90 4.76 -17.93
N PRO A 74 5.05 6.10 -17.80
CA PRO A 74 4.61 6.83 -16.62
C PRO A 74 3.15 6.55 -16.23
N ILE A 75 2.90 6.44 -14.93
CA ILE A 75 1.59 6.27 -14.35
C ILE A 75 1.54 6.89 -12.95
N GLN A 76 0.40 7.51 -12.65
CA GLN A 76 0.09 8.04 -11.34
C GLN A 76 -1.39 7.79 -11.07
N PHE A 77 -1.70 7.38 -9.84
CA PHE A 77 -3.07 7.20 -9.39
C PHE A 77 -3.14 7.32 -7.87
N THR A 78 -4.34 7.63 -7.37
CA THR A 78 -4.64 7.54 -5.94
C THR A 78 -5.54 6.34 -5.68
N THR A 79 -5.51 5.84 -4.45
CA THR A 79 -6.37 4.74 -4.04
C THR A 79 -6.72 4.87 -2.56
N THR A 80 -7.63 4.02 -2.11
CA THR A 80 -7.90 3.81 -0.69
C THR A 80 -7.53 2.39 -0.33
N TYR A 81 -7.18 2.17 0.93
CA TYR A 81 -6.93 0.83 1.44
C TYR A 81 -7.71 0.55 2.71
N LYS A 82 -7.91 -0.73 2.93
CA LYS A 82 -8.35 -1.29 4.20
C LYS A 82 -7.38 -2.39 4.58
N PHE A 83 -6.75 -2.23 5.72
CA PHE A 83 -5.87 -3.23 6.32
C PHE A 83 -6.56 -3.88 7.52
N GLU A 84 -6.45 -5.20 7.56
CA GLU A 84 -6.87 -6.00 8.70
C GLU A 84 -5.74 -6.98 9.06
N SER A 85 -5.21 -6.86 10.27
CA SER A 85 -4.21 -7.79 10.80
C SER A 85 -4.60 -8.37 12.16
N LYS A 86 -4.02 -9.53 12.43
CA LYS A 86 -4.15 -10.22 13.70
C LYS A 86 -2.77 -10.53 14.27
N TRP A 87 -2.58 -10.14 15.51
CA TRP A 87 -1.35 -10.25 16.29
C TRP A 87 -1.54 -11.25 17.42
N ASP A 88 -0.46 -11.94 17.80
CA ASP A 88 -0.47 -12.81 18.97
C ASP A 88 -0.62 -11.96 20.24
N PRO A 89 -1.71 -12.12 21.01
CA PRO A 89 -1.96 -11.31 22.20
C PRO A 89 -1.11 -11.73 23.42
N GLU A 90 -0.44 -12.89 23.39
CA GLU A 90 0.24 -13.46 24.57
C GLU A 90 1.74 -13.14 24.66
N PHE A 91 2.37 -12.63 23.60
CA PHE A 91 3.78 -12.25 23.65
C PHE A 91 3.92 -10.73 23.79
N THR A 92 4.59 -10.26 24.84
CA THR A 92 4.92 -8.84 25.10
C THR A 92 5.78 -8.17 24.01
N GLY A 93 6.00 -8.85 22.88
CA GLY A 93 6.68 -8.35 21.68
C GLY A 93 5.88 -8.53 20.38
N GLY A 94 4.57 -8.85 20.44
CA GLY A 94 3.61 -8.84 19.32
C GLY A 94 4.12 -9.47 18.01
N VAL A 95 3.94 -10.77 17.82
CA VAL A 95 4.18 -11.40 16.51
C VAL A 95 2.92 -11.27 15.67
N GLU A 96 3.02 -10.72 14.45
CA GLU A 96 1.92 -10.73 13.49
C GLU A 96 1.62 -12.18 13.06
N LEU A 97 0.39 -12.64 13.30
CA LEU A 97 -0.06 -13.98 12.91
C LEU A 97 -0.51 -14.00 11.45
N HIS A 98 -1.22 -12.97 11.01
CA HIS A 98 -1.51 -12.71 9.60
C HIS A 98 -2.00 -11.27 9.37
N GLY A 99 -1.57 -10.66 8.27
CA GLY A 99 -2.10 -9.40 7.73
C GLY A 99 -2.70 -9.60 6.35
N ARG A 100 -3.78 -8.85 6.05
CA ARG A 100 -4.29 -8.70 4.69
C ARG A 100 -4.61 -7.24 4.44
N CYS A 101 -3.89 -6.61 3.52
CA CYS A 101 -4.27 -5.31 2.97
C CYS A 101 -5.07 -5.52 1.69
N GLN A 102 -6.21 -4.86 1.59
CA GLN A 102 -6.92 -4.72 0.32
C GLN A 102 -6.79 -3.28 -0.15
N HIS A 103 -6.31 -3.09 -1.39
CA HIS A 103 -6.16 -1.79 -2.02
C HIS A 103 -7.09 -1.71 -3.24
N PRO A 104 -8.41 -1.55 -3.03
CA PRO A 104 -9.30 -1.28 -4.13
C PRO A 104 -8.94 0.07 -4.75
N ILE A 105 -8.40 0.04 -5.97
CA ILE A 105 -8.26 1.23 -6.82
C ILE A 105 -9.68 1.58 -7.25
N ALA A 106 -10.35 2.38 -6.41
CA ALA A 106 -11.73 2.80 -6.66
C ALA A 106 -11.80 3.53 -8.00
N ASP A 107 -12.86 3.25 -8.77
CA ASP A 107 -13.13 3.92 -10.04
C ASP A 107 -13.10 5.44 -9.85
N GLY A 108 -12.31 6.12 -10.67
CA GLY A 108 -12.24 7.58 -10.66
C GLY A 108 -11.72 8.15 -9.36
N SER A 109 -10.61 7.61 -8.82
CA SER A 109 -9.86 8.24 -7.74
C SER A 109 -9.72 9.73 -8.04
N GLU A 110 -10.44 10.55 -7.27
CA GLU A 110 -10.66 11.96 -7.56
C GLU A 110 -9.31 12.68 -7.54
N GLU A 111 -8.73 12.87 -8.74
CA GLU A 111 -7.81 13.92 -9.21
C GLU A 111 -7.01 13.45 -10.46
N PHE A 112 -6.92 12.14 -10.77
CA PHE A 112 -6.15 11.58 -11.91
C PHE A 112 -6.85 10.39 -12.63
N GLY A 113 -8.13 10.57 -12.98
CA GLY A 113 -9.11 9.53 -13.33
C GLY A 113 -8.94 8.68 -14.61
N ASP A 114 -7.72 8.33 -15.02
CA ASP A 114 -7.49 7.54 -16.25
C ASP A 114 -7.03 6.09 -15.96
N VAL A 115 -7.13 5.62 -14.72
CA VAL A 115 -6.70 4.28 -14.31
C VAL A 115 -7.75 3.63 -13.42
N THR A 116 -8.06 2.36 -13.66
CA THR A 116 -8.94 1.52 -12.83
C THR A 116 -8.30 0.16 -12.60
N GLY A 117 -8.64 -0.52 -11.49
CA GLY A 117 -8.06 -1.83 -11.21
C GLY A 117 -8.19 -2.26 -9.75
N ARG A 118 -7.34 -3.21 -9.37
CA ARG A 118 -7.17 -3.63 -7.98
C ARG A 118 -5.74 -4.11 -7.78
N LEU A 119 -5.14 -3.70 -6.67
CA LEU A 119 -3.91 -4.29 -6.16
C LEU A 119 -4.20 -4.91 -4.79
N ASP A 120 -3.52 -6.00 -4.50
CA ASP A 120 -3.53 -6.69 -3.22
C ASP A 120 -2.08 -6.74 -2.73
N PHE A 121 -1.85 -6.23 -1.52
CA PHE A 121 -0.54 -6.26 -0.89
C PHE A 121 -0.56 -7.33 0.19
N LYS A 122 0.54 -8.06 0.28
CA LYS A 122 0.75 -9.05 1.31
C LYS A 122 2.11 -8.81 1.96
N ASP A 123 2.08 -8.61 3.27
CA ASP A 123 3.29 -8.56 4.08
C ASP A 123 3.97 -9.93 4.11
N ILE A 124 5.26 -9.92 3.77
CA ILE A 124 6.18 -11.04 3.90
C ILE A 124 7.06 -10.73 5.11
N VAL A 125 6.53 -11.07 6.30
CA VAL A 125 7.15 -10.76 7.61
C VAL A 125 8.58 -11.25 7.71
N GLU A 126 8.90 -12.41 7.12
CA GLU A 126 10.24 -13.01 7.14
C GLU A 126 11.29 -12.11 6.45
N ASP A 127 10.90 -11.46 5.36
CA ASP A 127 11.79 -10.67 4.52
C ASP A 127 11.62 -9.16 4.74
N GLY A 128 10.59 -8.74 5.48
CA GLY A 128 10.23 -7.32 5.63
C GLY A 128 9.80 -6.66 4.32
N THR A 129 9.18 -7.42 3.41
CA THR A 129 8.79 -6.95 2.08
C THR A 129 7.28 -7.06 1.84
N PHE A 130 6.78 -6.34 0.84
CA PHE A 130 5.39 -6.35 0.42
C PHE A 130 5.29 -7.06 -0.93
N ALA A 131 4.61 -8.21 -1.00
CA ALA A 131 4.27 -8.83 -2.27
C ALA A 131 3.01 -8.19 -2.85
N ILE A 132 3.12 -7.57 -4.02
CA ILE A 132 2.05 -6.80 -4.65
C ILE A 132 1.57 -7.54 -5.89
N ARG A 133 0.26 -7.77 -5.98
CA ARG A 133 -0.35 -8.45 -7.11
C ARG A 133 -1.66 -7.80 -7.49
N GLY A 134 -2.01 -7.84 -8.77
CA GLY A 134 -3.33 -7.41 -9.18
C GLY A 134 -3.46 -7.15 -10.66
N HIS A 135 -4.32 -6.21 -11.01
CA HIS A 135 -4.50 -5.78 -12.37
C HIS A 135 -4.81 -4.29 -12.45
N ILE A 136 -4.19 -3.64 -13.43
CA ILE A 136 -4.38 -2.23 -13.74
C ILE A 136 -4.91 -2.11 -15.16
N ARG A 137 -5.78 -1.14 -15.41
CA ARG A 137 -6.27 -0.77 -16.73
C ARG A 137 -6.23 0.74 -16.86
N ARG A 138 -5.53 1.23 -17.88
CA ARG A 138 -5.70 2.59 -18.37
C ARG A 138 -7.05 2.71 -19.09
N LEU A 139 -7.77 3.80 -18.83
CA LEU A 139 -9.08 4.09 -19.43
C LEU A 139 -8.95 4.70 -20.83
#